data_AF-A0A0C9YTQ7-F1
#
_entry.id   AF-A0A0C9YTQ7-F1
#
_cell.length_a   1.000
_cell.length_b   1.000
_cell.length_c   1.000
_cell.angle_alpha   90.00
_cell.angle_beta   90.00
_cell.angle_gamma   90.00
#
_symmetry.space_group_name_H-M   'P 1'
#
loop_
_entity.id
_entity.type
_entity.pdbx_description
1 polymer ?
#
loop_
_entity_poly.entity_id
_entity_poly.type
_entity_poly.pdbx_seq_one_letter_code
_entity_poly.pdbx_strand_id
1 'polypeptide(L)'
;TTTGSTTGMANTTKTDQYDVPTVRLDTERVTHELAARLATSFLAHVLFLKNQIPFPVVQLARMPDTDTRCRATKKRQQLLSSFDTLASHLYTTFVALSTSLALRRTRVDADEKSGRSDVGTVFLAIVLGPTIGTAKSRVIMGIDGFDIKVWGLRDDAPRSPTLTKTVECSENDGPSEESDSHDSEEDVETDGSTESLYETDEESTVDQTSSEDGEEDSSGDERPPLSRSPSLSLPASSPPPPPLASAPEHVALPPRLEEPDDTVLRAAERLLSFTLARACAEDVHGQGIAAELRMFLHDPSSFDFLPGELIYSVYV
;
A
#
# COMPACT_ATOMS: atom_id res chain seq x y z
N THR A 1 38.19 -57.79 -4.77
CA THR A 1 36.79 -57.44 -4.46
C THR A 1 36.79 -56.62 -3.19
N THR A 2 36.85 -55.29 -3.33
CA THR A 2 36.76 -54.36 -2.20
C THR A 2 35.93 -53.16 -2.65
N THR A 3 34.63 -53.24 -2.41
CA THR A 3 33.68 -52.12 -2.37
C THR A 3 33.91 -51.44 -1.01
N GLY A 4 34.12 -50.12 -0.89
CA GLY A 4 33.28 -49.04 -1.39
C GLY A 4 32.55 -48.44 -0.19
N SER A 5 32.95 -47.24 0.25
CA SER A 5 32.15 -46.40 1.16
C SER A 5 32.77 -44.99 1.21
N THR A 6 32.41 -44.17 0.23
CA THR A 6 32.73 -42.74 0.22
C THR A 6 31.58 -42.00 0.90
N THR A 7 31.82 -41.60 2.15
CA THR A 7 30.88 -40.82 2.96
C THR A 7 30.81 -39.40 2.41
N GLY A 8 29.73 -39.09 1.69
CA GLY A 8 29.45 -37.74 1.21
C GLY A 8 29.04 -36.83 2.36
N MET A 9 29.85 -35.82 2.66
CA MET A 9 29.47 -34.73 3.56
C MET A 9 28.48 -33.81 2.86
N ALA A 10 27.22 -33.88 3.26
CA ALA A 10 26.18 -32.94 2.85
C ALA A 10 26.44 -31.60 3.54
N ASN A 11 27.02 -30.65 2.80
CA ASN A 11 27.11 -29.25 3.23
C ASN A 11 25.70 -28.63 3.16
N THR A 12 24.95 -28.70 4.25
CA THR A 12 23.74 -27.90 4.42
C THR A 12 24.18 -26.45 4.65
N THR A 13 24.29 -25.67 3.59
CA THR A 13 24.38 -24.22 3.69
C THR A 13 23.08 -23.73 4.33
N LYS A 14 23.12 -23.39 5.61
CA LYS A 14 22.06 -22.58 6.25
C LYS A 14 22.06 -21.24 5.53
N THR A 15 21.21 -21.08 4.53
CA THR A 15 20.77 -19.76 4.11
C THR A 15 19.98 -19.21 5.28
N ASP A 16 20.52 -18.19 5.95
CA ASP A 16 19.77 -17.40 6.92
C ASP A 16 18.56 -16.82 6.20
N GLN A 17 17.44 -17.53 6.32
CA GLN A 17 16.17 -17.17 5.71
C GLN A 17 15.65 -15.99 6.52
N TYR A 18 15.80 -14.77 6.00
CA TYR A 18 15.15 -13.61 6.61
C TYR A 18 13.64 -13.88 6.64
N ASP A 19 13.06 -13.81 7.82
CA ASP A 19 11.62 -14.00 8.04
C ASP A 19 10.89 -12.74 7.56
N VAL A 20 10.69 -12.65 6.24
CA VAL A 20 9.97 -11.54 5.62
C VAL A 20 8.49 -11.70 5.98
N PRO A 21 7.87 -10.70 6.66
CA PRO A 21 6.48 -10.79 7.03
C PRO A 21 5.61 -10.98 5.80
N THR A 22 4.95 -12.14 5.73
CA THR A 22 4.18 -12.58 4.59
C THR A 22 2.71 -12.62 4.92
N VAL A 23 1.89 -12.03 4.06
CA VAL A 23 0.44 -11.97 4.16
C VAL A 23 -0.14 -12.74 2.98
N ARG A 24 -0.94 -13.78 3.25
CA ARG A 24 -1.60 -14.58 2.21
C ARG A 24 -3.05 -14.17 2.02
N LEU A 25 -3.45 -13.98 0.76
CA LEU A 25 -4.80 -13.62 0.37
C LEU A 25 -5.52 -14.85 -0.19
N ASP A 26 -6.79 -15.02 0.15
CA ASP A 26 -7.62 -16.12 -0.37
C ASP A 26 -8.21 -15.75 -1.75
N THR A 27 -7.35 -15.29 -2.65
CA THR A 27 -7.70 -14.87 -4.01
C THR A 27 -6.58 -15.26 -4.95
N GLU A 28 -6.85 -16.06 -5.98
CA GLU A 28 -5.82 -16.54 -6.91
C GLU A 28 -5.12 -15.42 -7.69
N ARG A 29 -5.84 -14.32 -7.95
CA ARG A 29 -5.34 -13.19 -8.75
C ARG A 29 -5.57 -11.87 -8.03
N VAL A 30 -4.55 -11.03 -8.04
CA VAL A 30 -4.62 -9.67 -7.52
C VAL A 30 -4.86 -8.72 -8.68
N THR A 31 -6.07 -8.18 -8.76
CA THR A 31 -6.41 -7.16 -9.76
C THR A 31 -5.62 -5.87 -9.49
N HIS A 32 -5.42 -5.06 -10.53
CA HIS A 32 -4.84 -3.73 -10.42
C HIS A 32 -5.58 -2.83 -9.41
N GLU A 33 -6.90 -2.96 -9.30
CA GLU A 33 -7.69 -2.23 -8.29
C GLU A 33 -7.35 -2.69 -6.87
N LEU A 34 -7.33 -4.02 -6.63
CA LEU A 34 -6.97 -4.59 -5.34
C LEU A 34 -5.54 -4.20 -4.96
N ALA A 35 -4.59 -4.29 -5.90
CA ALA A 35 -3.20 -3.88 -5.70
C ALA A 35 -3.08 -2.40 -5.30
N ALA A 36 -3.82 -1.51 -5.98
CA ALA A 36 -3.82 -0.09 -5.68
C ALA A 36 -4.36 0.20 -4.26
N ARG A 37 -5.49 -0.43 -3.89
CA ARG A 37 -6.09 -0.25 -2.55
C ARG A 37 -5.18 -0.80 -1.46
N LEU A 38 -4.56 -1.97 -1.67
CA LEU A 38 -3.57 -2.55 -0.75
C LEU A 38 -2.34 -1.64 -0.60
N ALA A 39 -1.82 -1.09 -1.68
CA ALA A 39 -0.68 -0.16 -1.66
C ALA A 39 -0.99 1.12 -0.87
N THR A 40 -2.15 1.73 -1.10
CA THR A 40 -2.59 2.92 -0.36
C THR A 40 -2.77 2.63 1.13
N SER A 41 -3.41 1.50 1.46
CA SER A 41 -3.58 1.06 2.86
C SER A 41 -2.24 0.80 3.54
N PHE A 42 -1.34 0.08 2.86
CA PHE A 42 0.02 -0.17 3.35
C PHE A 42 0.78 1.11 3.64
N LEU A 43 0.74 2.10 2.72
CA LEU A 43 1.35 3.41 2.93
C LEU A 43 0.77 4.11 4.16
N ALA A 44 -0.55 4.13 4.32
CA ALA A 44 -1.20 4.74 5.49
C ALA A 44 -0.72 4.11 6.80
N HIS A 45 -0.61 2.78 6.85
CA HIS A 45 -0.07 2.07 8.00
C HIS A 45 1.40 2.39 8.26
N VAL A 46 2.24 2.40 7.21
CA VAL A 46 3.67 2.72 7.31
C VAL A 46 3.86 4.13 7.87
N LEU A 47 3.11 5.13 7.41
CA LEU A 47 3.19 6.49 7.94
C LEU A 47 2.79 6.57 9.41
N PHE A 48 1.76 5.84 9.83
CA PHE A 48 1.33 5.81 11.23
C PHE A 48 2.39 5.13 12.11
N LEU A 49 2.88 3.96 11.72
CA LEU A 49 3.87 3.19 12.49
C LEU A 49 5.23 3.89 12.58
N LYS A 50 5.61 4.67 11.56
CA LYS A 50 6.82 5.51 11.57
C LYS A 50 6.58 6.88 12.22
N ASN A 51 5.48 7.06 12.94
CA ASN A 51 5.10 8.29 13.64
C ASN A 51 5.11 9.54 12.73
N GLN A 52 4.86 9.38 11.42
CA GLN A 52 4.76 10.50 10.48
C GLN A 52 3.38 11.18 10.57
N ILE A 53 2.37 10.43 11.01
CA ILE A 53 1.02 10.93 11.25
C ILE A 53 0.54 10.52 12.65
N PRO A 54 -0.20 11.38 13.36
CA PRO A 54 -0.60 11.13 14.75
C PRO A 54 -1.74 10.11 14.90
N PHE A 55 -2.54 9.91 13.85
CA PHE A 55 -3.67 8.99 13.86
C PHE A 55 -3.75 8.26 12.51
N PRO A 56 -4.33 7.05 12.46
CA PRO A 56 -4.65 6.37 11.21
C PRO A 56 -5.48 7.25 10.27
N VAL A 57 -5.21 7.18 8.96
CA VAL A 57 -5.86 8.01 7.93
C VAL A 57 -7.39 7.91 7.99
N VAL A 58 -7.93 6.71 8.22
CA VAL A 58 -9.38 6.48 8.36
C VAL A 58 -9.98 7.22 9.55
N GLN A 59 -9.23 7.35 10.66
CA GLN A 59 -9.67 8.11 11.82
C GLN A 59 -9.58 9.62 11.56
N LEU A 60 -8.50 10.08 10.92
CA LEU A 60 -8.34 11.48 10.52
C LEU A 60 -9.49 11.97 9.65
N ALA A 61 -9.93 11.16 8.68
CA ALA A 61 -11.05 11.48 7.80
C ALA A 61 -12.41 11.58 8.51
N ARG A 62 -12.56 10.95 9.69
CA ARG A 62 -13.81 10.95 10.47
C ARG A 62 -13.85 12.00 11.56
N MET A 63 -12.71 12.59 11.91
CA MET A 63 -12.64 13.61 12.95
C MET A 63 -13.41 14.86 12.50
N PRO A 64 -14.31 15.42 13.32
CA PRO A 64 -15.10 16.57 12.93
C PRO A 64 -14.22 17.80 12.63
N ASP A 65 -14.63 18.63 11.68
CA ASP A 65 -14.01 19.94 11.38
C ASP A 65 -14.44 20.99 12.43
N THR A 66 -14.23 20.73 13.72
CA THR A 66 -14.72 21.62 14.79
C THR A 66 -14.11 23.03 14.72
N ASP A 67 -12.91 23.17 14.14
CA ASP A 67 -12.28 24.48 13.90
C ASP A 67 -11.64 24.55 12.51
N THR A 68 -12.36 25.09 11.53
CA THR A 68 -11.86 25.29 10.16
C THR A 68 -10.69 26.28 10.07
N ARG A 69 -10.48 27.11 11.10
CA ARG A 69 -9.37 28.07 11.20
C ARG A 69 -8.10 27.50 11.84
N CYS A 70 -8.15 26.29 12.41
CA CYS A 70 -6.96 25.71 13.03
C CYS A 70 -5.97 25.24 11.94
N ARG A 71 -4.69 25.64 12.08
CA ARG A 71 -3.59 25.20 11.20
C ARG A 71 -3.54 23.67 11.08
N ALA A 72 -3.90 22.95 12.15
CA ALA A 72 -3.97 21.50 12.17
C ALA A 72 -5.06 20.96 11.22
N THR A 73 -6.26 21.54 11.23
CA THR A 73 -7.37 21.16 10.34
C THR A 73 -6.97 21.33 8.87
N LYS A 74 -6.32 22.46 8.54
CA LYS A 74 -5.81 22.71 7.18
C LYS A 74 -4.77 21.66 6.76
N LYS A 75 -3.82 21.31 7.65
CA LYS A 75 -2.81 20.29 7.38
C LYS A 75 -3.40 18.89 7.23
N ARG A 76 -4.41 18.56 8.03
CA ARG A 76 -5.19 17.33 7.90
C ARG A 76 -5.88 17.26 6.53
N GLN A 77 -6.60 18.31 6.13
CA GLN A 77 -7.27 18.33 4.84
C GLN A 77 -6.29 18.22 3.67
N GLN A 78 -5.14 18.91 3.77
CA GLN A 78 -4.08 18.80 2.78
C GLN A 78 -3.55 17.36 2.69
N LEU A 79 -3.32 16.69 3.83
CA LEU A 79 -2.89 15.30 3.85
C LEU A 79 -3.91 14.36 3.21
N LEU A 80 -5.20 14.49 3.57
CA LEU A 80 -6.27 13.66 3.01
C LEU A 80 -6.39 13.86 1.50
N SER A 81 -6.37 15.12 1.04
CA SER A 81 -6.39 15.43 -0.39
C SER A 81 -5.17 14.86 -1.14
N SER A 82 -3.97 14.92 -0.54
CA SER A 82 -2.79 14.29 -1.13
C SER A 82 -2.93 12.76 -1.20
N PHE A 83 -3.53 12.14 -0.18
CA PHE A 83 -3.81 10.70 -0.17
C PHE A 83 -4.80 10.30 -1.26
N ASP A 84 -5.86 11.08 -1.47
CA ASP A 84 -6.86 10.83 -2.53
C ASP A 84 -6.22 10.94 -3.92
N THR A 85 -5.43 11.98 -4.16
CA THR A 85 -4.67 12.14 -5.42
C THR A 85 -3.70 10.99 -5.63
N LEU A 86 -2.96 10.59 -4.59
CA LEU A 86 -2.03 9.48 -4.67
C LEU A 86 -2.74 8.15 -4.95
N ALA A 87 -3.88 7.89 -4.31
CA ALA A 87 -4.68 6.68 -4.55
C ALA A 87 -5.14 6.61 -6.01
N SER A 88 -5.62 7.73 -6.56
CA SER A 88 -5.99 7.83 -7.98
C SER A 88 -4.79 7.53 -8.89
N HIS A 89 -3.61 8.08 -8.59
CA HIS A 89 -2.41 7.82 -9.38
C HIS A 89 -1.91 6.38 -9.26
N LEU A 90 -2.00 5.77 -8.08
CA LEU A 90 -1.63 4.37 -7.88
C LEU A 90 -2.53 3.46 -8.71
N TYR A 91 -3.84 3.71 -8.73
CA TYR A 91 -4.77 2.98 -9.58
C TYR A 91 -4.36 3.03 -11.06
N THR A 92 -4.17 4.23 -11.61
CA THR A 92 -3.76 4.39 -13.02
C THR A 92 -2.37 3.79 -13.29
N THR A 93 -1.45 3.86 -12.33
CA THR A 93 -0.11 3.27 -12.43
C THR A 93 -0.18 1.75 -12.50
N PHE A 94 -0.96 1.09 -11.65
CA PHE A 94 -1.13 -0.36 -11.70
C PHE A 94 -1.84 -0.82 -12.98
N VAL A 95 -2.80 -0.04 -13.50
CA VAL A 95 -3.39 -0.26 -14.83
C VAL A 95 -2.33 -0.24 -15.93
N ALA A 96 -1.52 0.83 -15.97
CA ALA A 96 -0.47 0.99 -16.97
C ALA A 96 0.61 -0.09 -16.84
N LEU A 97 0.94 -0.51 -15.62
CA LEU A 97 1.89 -1.57 -15.32
C LEU A 97 1.38 -2.92 -15.82
N SER A 98 0.12 -3.28 -15.52
CA SER A 98 -0.53 -4.50 -16.01
C SER A 98 -0.50 -4.58 -17.54
N THR A 99 -0.78 -3.46 -18.21
CA THR A 99 -0.74 -3.35 -19.68
C THR A 99 0.69 -3.49 -20.20
N SER A 100 1.65 -2.77 -19.60
CA SER A 100 3.06 -2.79 -20.02
C SER A 100 3.68 -4.18 -19.86
N LEU A 101 3.36 -4.89 -18.77
CA LEU A 101 3.79 -6.26 -18.54
C LEU A 101 3.18 -7.23 -19.55
N ALA A 102 1.91 -7.03 -19.92
CA ALA A 102 1.25 -7.85 -20.93
C ALA A 102 1.90 -7.66 -22.30
N LEU A 103 2.15 -6.40 -22.71
CA LEU A 103 2.82 -6.06 -23.97
C LEU A 103 4.28 -6.54 -24.02
N ARG A 104 4.95 -6.63 -22.87
CA ARG A 104 6.31 -7.18 -22.81
C ARG A 104 6.31 -8.69 -23.07
N ARG A 105 5.29 -9.42 -22.57
CA ARG A 105 5.17 -10.88 -22.76
C ARG A 105 4.88 -11.27 -24.21
N THR A 106 4.02 -10.51 -24.90
CA THR A 106 3.68 -10.79 -26.30
C THR A 106 4.88 -10.76 -27.25
N ARG A 107 5.92 -9.97 -26.93
CA ARG A 107 7.15 -9.91 -27.73
C ARG A 107 8.06 -11.12 -27.56
N VAL A 108 8.01 -11.79 -26.40
CA VAL A 108 8.95 -12.86 -26.04
C VAL A 108 8.41 -14.23 -26.44
N ASP A 109 7.08 -14.43 -26.36
CA ASP A 109 6.47 -15.76 -26.44
C ASP A 109 5.80 -16.05 -27.80
N ALA A 110 6.21 -15.39 -28.89
CA ALA A 110 5.68 -15.68 -30.23
C ALA A 110 5.97 -17.12 -30.72
N ASP A 111 6.87 -17.84 -30.05
CA ASP A 111 7.37 -19.16 -30.51
C ASP A 111 6.92 -20.35 -29.65
N GLU A 112 6.26 -20.14 -28.50
CA GLU A 112 5.85 -21.25 -27.63
C GLU A 112 4.41 -21.15 -27.14
N LYS A 113 3.56 -22.11 -27.59
CA LYS A 113 2.18 -22.37 -27.15
C LYS A 113 2.07 -22.82 -25.67
N SER A 114 2.93 -22.35 -24.78
CA SER A 114 2.83 -22.69 -23.36
C SER A 114 1.74 -21.82 -22.73
N GLY A 115 0.76 -22.45 -22.09
CA GLY A 115 -0.31 -21.79 -21.34
C GLY A 115 0.23 -21.11 -20.08
N ARG A 116 1.10 -20.12 -20.25
CA ARG A 116 1.65 -19.30 -19.18
C ARG A 116 0.51 -18.56 -18.48
N SER A 117 0.54 -18.59 -17.15
CA SER A 117 -0.43 -17.89 -16.34
C SER A 117 -0.31 -16.37 -16.52
N ASP A 118 -1.44 -15.69 -16.66
CA ASP A 118 -1.55 -14.22 -16.79
C ASP A 118 -1.23 -13.48 -15.49
N VAL A 119 -0.45 -14.08 -14.58
CA VAL A 119 -0.05 -13.48 -13.31
C VAL A 119 1.43 -13.18 -13.28
N GLY A 120 1.83 -12.16 -12.54
CA GLY A 120 3.22 -11.85 -12.24
C GLY A 120 3.38 -11.22 -10.86
N THR A 121 4.60 -10.80 -10.55
CA THR A 121 4.93 -10.16 -9.27
C THR A 121 5.30 -8.71 -9.52
N VAL A 122 4.77 -7.80 -8.70
CA VAL A 122 5.08 -6.36 -8.77
C VAL A 122 5.60 -5.87 -7.43
N PHE A 123 6.49 -4.87 -7.44
CA PHE A 123 7.09 -4.33 -6.23
C PHE A 123 6.84 -2.83 -6.13
N LEU A 124 6.50 -2.35 -4.93
CA LEU A 124 6.33 -0.95 -4.59
C LEU A 124 7.36 -0.57 -3.53
N ALA A 125 8.14 0.48 -3.77
CA ALA A 125 9.06 1.02 -2.77
C ALA A 125 8.53 2.34 -2.19
N ILE A 126 8.45 2.43 -0.86
CA ILE A 126 8.11 3.63 -0.10
C ILE A 126 9.38 4.13 0.57
N VAL A 127 9.73 5.37 0.30
CA VAL A 127 10.95 6.01 0.81
C VAL A 127 10.55 7.17 1.72
N LEU A 128 10.96 7.11 2.99
CA LEU A 128 10.64 8.12 4.00
C LEU A 128 11.91 8.88 4.40
N GLY A 129 11.95 10.18 4.12
CA GLY A 129 13.03 11.07 4.53
C GLY A 129 13.00 12.40 3.80
N PRO A 130 13.97 13.30 4.07
CA PRO A 130 14.05 14.61 3.43
C PRO A 130 14.23 14.51 1.91
N THR A 131 15.03 13.54 1.46
CA THR A 131 15.27 13.25 0.04
C THR A 131 15.36 11.75 -0.18
N ILE A 132 15.31 11.32 -1.45
CA ILE A 132 15.49 9.91 -1.83
C ILE A 132 16.93 9.43 -1.51
N GLY A 133 17.93 10.30 -1.59
CA GLY A 133 19.33 9.96 -1.29
C GLY A 133 19.63 9.90 0.20
N THR A 134 18.92 10.69 1.02
CA THR A 134 19.09 10.78 2.48
C THR A 134 17.91 10.20 3.24
N ALA A 135 17.26 9.20 2.65
CA ALA A 135 16.10 8.55 3.23
C ALA A 135 16.43 7.90 4.58
N LYS A 136 15.60 8.16 5.59
CA LYS A 136 15.74 7.56 6.92
C LYS A 136 15.22 6.13 6.96
N SER A 137 14.25 5.82 6.12
CA SER A 137 13.64 4.50 6.05
C SER A 137 13.19 4.22 4.62
N ARG A 138 13.40 2.98 4.18
CA ARG A 138 12.86 2.44 2.92
C ARG A 138 12.01 1.23 3.27
N VAL A 139 10.91 1.03 2.57
CA VAL A 139 9.98 -0.07 2.77
C VAL A 139 9.56 -0.58 1.40
N ILE A 140 9.89 -1.81 1.04
CA ILE A 140 9.43 -2.42 -0.22
C ILE A 140 8.23 -3.32 0.09
N MET A 141 7.24 -3.34 -0.79
CA MET A 141 6.07 -4.24 -0.78
C MET A 141 6.04 -5.01 -2.09
N GLY A 142 6.23 -6.32 -2.05
CA GLY A 142 5.96 -7.22 -3.16
C GLY A 142 4.49 -7.62 -3.18
N ILE A 143 3.88 -7.69 -4.35
CA ILE A 143 2.54 -8.20 -4.58
C ILE A 143 2.68 -9.34 -5.59
N ASP A 144 2.52 -10.56 -5.12
CA ASP A 144 2.49 -11.74 -5.97
C ASP A 144 1.08 -11.99 -6.57
N GLY A 145 1.01 -12.76 -7.65
CA GLY A 145 -0.28 -13.06 -8.30
C GLY A 145 -0.93 -11.86 -9.00
N PHE A 146 -0.19 -10.80 -9.30
CA PHE A 146 -0.67 -9.59 -9.97
C PHE A 146 -1.18 -9.89 -11.37
N ASP A 147 -2.43 -9.54 -11.66
CA ASP A 147 -3.12 -9.82 -12.91
C ASP A 147 -2.58 -8.95 -14.05
N ILE A 148 -1.96 -9.59 -15.04
CA ILE A 148 -1.32 -8.97 -16.21
C ILE A 148 -2.27 -9.08 -17.39
N LYS A 149 -2.92 -7.97 -17.73
CA LYS A 149 -3.88 -7.87 -18.83
C LYS A 149 -3.70 -6.57 -19.59
N VAL A 150 -3.83 -6.63 -20.92
CA VAL A 150 -3.84 -5.44 -21.77
C VAL A 150 -5.13 -4.66 -21.54
N TRP A 151 -5.02 -3.37 -21.24
CA TRP A 151 -6.17 -2.48 -21.19
C TRP A 151 -6.90 -2.45 -22.54
N GLY A 152 -8.22 -2.67 -22.54
CA GLY A 152 -9.04 -2.73 -23.75
C GLY A 152 -9.29 -4.14 -24.32
N LEU A 153 -8.54 -5.16 -23.87
CA LEU A 153 -8.86 -6.59 -24.13
C LEU A 153 -9.53 -7.25 -22.91
N ARG A 154 -10.00 -6.44 -21.95
CA ARG A 154 -10.71 -6.96 -20.79
C ARG A 154 -12.09 -7.40 -21.26
N ASP A 155 -12.33 -8.70 -21.16
CA ASP A 155 -13.65 -9.31 -21.30
C ASP A 155 -14.56 -8.81 -20.16
N ASP A 156 -14.97 -7.54 -20.17
CA ASP A 156 -16.08 -7.05 -19.36
C ASP A 156 -17.43 -7.54 -19.94
N ALA A 157 -17.37 -8.24 -21.08
CA ALA A 157 -18.46 -9.11 -21.52
C ALA A 157 -18.52 -10.30 -20.54
N PRO A 158 -19.63 -10.48 -19.80
CA PRO A 158 -19.78 -11.63 -18.91
C PRO A 158 -19.53 -12.87 -19.76
N ARG A 159 -18.51 -13.64 -19.39
CA ARG A 159 -18.21 -14.94 -20.00
C ARG A 159 -19.46 -15.80 -19.88
N SER A 160 -20.31 -15.75 -20.90
CA SER A 160 -21.37 -16.72 -21.06
C SER A 160 -20.64 -18.07 -21.11
N PRO A 161 -20.98 -19.05 -20.26
CA PRO A 161 -20.31 -20.33 -20.24
C PRO A 161 -20.44 -20.94 -21.63
N THR A 162 -19.33 -20.91 -22.39
CA THR A 162 -19.29 -21.37 -23.77
C THR A 162 -19.46 -22.88 -23.74
N LEU A 163 -20.71 -23.31 -23.91
CA LEU A 163 -21.05 -24.63 -24.40
C LEU A 163 -20.35 -24.76 -25.76
N THR A 164 -19.38 -25.66 -25.83
CA THR A 164 -18.64 -26.06 -27.03
C THR A 164 -19.53 -26.09 -28.27
N LYS A 165 -19.46 -25.06 -29.10
CA LYS A 165 -19.96 -25.12 -30.47
C LYS A 165 -18.82 -24.76 -31.40
N THR A 166 -18.13 -25.82 -31.81
CA THR A 166 -17.34 -25.92 -33.02
C THR A 166 -18.10 -25.23 -34.15
N VAL A 167 -17.64 -24.07 -34.60
CA VAL A 167 -18.08 -23.48 -35.86
C VAL A 167 -16.82 -23.18 -36.64
N GLU A 168 -16.72 -23.90 -37.76
CA GLU A 168 -15.67 -23.81 -38.74
C GLU A 168 -15.61 -22.42 -39.38
N CYS A 169 -14.38 -22.07 -39.75
CA CYS A 169 -13.94 -21.07 -40.70
C CYS A 169 -15.02 -20.37 -41.53
N SER A 170 -15.06 -19.03 -41.46
CA SER A 170 -15.47 -18.22 -42.59
C SER A 170 -14.44 -17.12 -42.80
N GLU A 171 -13.59 -17.35 -43.81
CA GLU A 171 -12.78 -16.33 -44.46
C GLU A 171 -13.71 -15.22 -44.93
N ASN A 172 -13.55 -14.00 -44.42
CA ASN A 172 -14.18 -12.82 -45.01
C ASN A 172 -13.12 -11.74 -45.13
N ASP A 173 -12.49 -11.75 -46.30
CA ASP A 173 -11.57 -10.73 -46.83
C ASP A 173 -12.38 -9.44 -47.05
N GLY A 174 -12.24 -8.48 -46.14
CA GLY A 174 -12.86 -7.16 -46.25
C GLY A 174 -11.77 -6.10 -46.43
N PRO A 175 -11.80 -5.30 -47.51
CA PRO A 175 -10.70 -4.41 -47.86
C PRO A 175 -10.54 -3.25 -46.87
N SER A 176 -9.26 -2.99 -46.59
CA SER A 176 -8.67 -1.86 -45.88
C SER A 176 -9.22 -0.52 -46.37
N GLU A 177 -9.93 0.20 -45.50
CA GLU A 177 -10.22 1.62 -45.67
C GLU A 177 -9.15 2.40 -44.88
N GLU A 178 -8.26 3.02 -45.64
CA GLU A 178 -7.16 3.85 -45.16
C GLU A 178 -7.73 5.17 -44.65
N SER A 179 -7.85 5.32 -43.33
CA SER A 179 -8.29 6.57 -42.71
C SER A 179 -7.08 7.44 -42.42
N ASP A 180 -6.75 8.26 -43.41
CA ASP A 180 -5.84 9.40 -43.35
C ASP A 180 -6.34 10.41 -42.31
N SER A 181 -5.66 10.52 -41.17
CA SER A 181 -6.03 11.43 -40.07
C SER A 181 -4.87 12.34 -39.73
N HIS A 182 -4.77 13.41 -40.53
CA HIS A 182 -4.27 14.75 -40.23
C HIS A 182 -3.42 14.91 -38.96
N ASP A 183 -2.13 14.93 -39.22
CA ASP A 183 -1.12 15.84 -38.67
C ASP A 183 -1.73 17.17 -38.18
N SER A 184 -1.66 17.42 -36.88
CA SER A 184 -1.97 18.71 -36.25
C SER A 184 -0.82 19.06 -35.34
N GLU A 185 0.18 19.70 -35.96
CA GLU A 185 1.25 20.39 -35.27
C GLU A 185 0.69 21.64 -34.58
N GLU A 186 0.36 21.53 -33.29
CA GLU A 186 0.18 22.69 -32.43
C GLU A 186 1.46 22.92 -31.62
N ASP A 187 2.35 23.64 -32.30
CA ASP A 187 3.42 24.46 -31.78
C ASP A 187 2.85 25.48 -30.78
N VAL A 188 3.07 25.27 -29.48
CA VAL A 188 2.77 26.25 -28.44
C VAL A 188 4.06 26.57 -27.68
N GLU A 189 4.92 27.33 -28.34
CA GLU A 189 5.90 28.22 -27.71
C GLU A 189 5.22 29.04 -26.60
N THR A 190 5.37 28.61 -25.35
CA THR A 190 5.13 29.46 -24.18
C THR A 190 6.47 29.85 -23.60
N ASP A 191 7.17 30.71 -24.35
CA ASP A 191 8.16 31.64 -23.83
C ASP A 191 7.42 32.82 -23.19
N GLY A 192 7.79 33.18 -21.95
CA GLY A 192 7.44 34.47 -21.40
C GLY A 192 7.03 34.50 -19.93
N SER A 193 7.98 34.98 -19.12
CA SER A 193 7.77 35.66 -17.83
C SER A 193 7.45 34.77 -16.61
N THR A 194 8.09 34.93 -15.46
CA THR A 194 8.73 36.14 -14.93
C THR A 194 9.73 35.75 -13.86
N GLU A 195 10.96 36.20 -14.03
CA GLU A 195 11.89 36.38 -12.93
C GLU A 195 11.38 37.54 -12.08
N SER A 196 10.96 37.23 -10.86
CA SER A 196 10.68 38.20 -9.80
C SER A 196 10.63 37.39 -8.51
N LEU A 197 11.15 37.79 -7.38
CA LEU A 197 11.84 38.98 -6.94
C LEU A 197 12.13 38.62 -5.48
N TYR A 198 13.40 38.68 -5.08
CA TYR A 198 13.93 38.75 -3.72
C TYR A 198 12.88 39.01 -2.62
N GLU A 199 12.66 38.04 -1.73
CA GLU A 199 12.44 38.31 -0.30
C GLU A 199 13.51 37.59 0.50
N THR A 200 14.66 38.25 0.52
CA THR A 200 15.52 38.37 1.68
C THR A 200 14.67 38.58 2.94
N ASP A 201 14.64 37.61 3.85
CA ASP A 201 14.33 37.87 5.26
C ASP A 201 15.63 37.69 6.03
N GLU A 202 16.26 38.84 6.27
CA GLU A 202 17.48 39.01 7.03
C GLU A 202 17.25 38.61 8.49
N GLU A 203 18.36 38.19 9.10
CA GLU A 203 18.60 38.09 10.53
C GLU A 203 17.63 38.83 11.47
N SER A 204 17.00 38.07 12.38
CA SER A 204 16.70 38.58 13.72
C SER A 204 17.60 37.88 14.74
N THR A 205 18.82 38.39 14.82
CA THR A 205 19.71 38.27 15.98
C THR A 205 19.14 39.11 17.13
N VAL A 206 18.21 38.55 17.89
CA VAL A 206 17.92 39.06 19.24
C VAL A 206 18.86 38.39 20.24
N ASP A 207 19.98 39.05 20.41
CA ASP A 207 20.82 39.00 21.60
C ASP A 207 19.98 39.51 22.79
N GLN A 208 19.52 38.60 23.66
CA GLN A 208 19.00 38.95 24.97
C GLN A 208 19.61 38.02 26.03
N THR A 209 20.70 38.53 26.59
CA THR A 209 20.90 38.72 28.03
C THR A 209 20.74 37.50 28.94
N SER A 210 21.89 37.07 29.44
CA SER A 210 22.14 36.51 30.76
C SER A 210 21.16 36.98 31.85
N SER A 211 20.49 36.04 32.51
CA SER A 211 20.03 36.16 33.91
C SER A 211 19.81 34.74 34.44
N GLU A 212 20.73 34.24 35.25
CA GLU A 212 20.53 34.02 36.69
C GLU A 212 20.15 32.58 37.00
N ASP A 213 21.23 31.83 37.28
CA ASP A 213 21.39 30.91 38.40
C ASP A 213 20.22 30.96 39.42
N GLY A 214 19.39 29.93 39.36
CA GLY A 214 18.23 29.72 40.23
C GLY A 214 18.16 28.26 40.62
N GLU A 215 19.06 27.87 41.53
CA GLU A 215 19.02 26.63 42.29
C GLU A 215 17.78 26.64 43.19
N GLU A 216 16.66 26.07 42.73
CA GLU A 216 15.53 25.73 43.59
C GLU A 216 15.35 24.21 43.65
N ASP A 217 15.97 23.67 44.71
CA ASP A 217 15.70 22.39 45.33
C ASP A 217 14.20 22.23 45.59
N SER A 218 13.50 21.54 44.69
CA SER A 218 12.11 21.13 44.87
C SER A 218 12.04 19.62 44.94
N SER A 219 12.34 19.13 46.13
CA SER A 219 12.04 17.77 46.62
C SER A 219 10.52 17.61 46.79
N GLY A 220 9.82 17.57 45.64
CA GLY A 220 8.41 17.22 45.54
C GLY A 220 8.23 15.71 45.47
N ASP A 221 8.08 15.09 46.64
CA ASP A 221 7.64 13.72 46.85
C ASP A 221 6.17 13.56 46.40
N GLU A 222 5.92 13.61 45.08
CA GLU A 222 4.60 13.32 44.50
C GLU A 222 4.46 11.82 44.29
N ARG A 223 3.91 11.18 45.33
CA ARG A 223 3.37 9.83 45.28
C ARG A 223 2.51 9.61 44.02
N PRO A 224 2.69 8.49 43.30
CA PRO A 224 1.80 8.14 42.22
C PRO A 224 0.37 7.98 42.77
N PRO A 225 -0.66 8.57 42.14
CA PRO A 225 -2.04 8.37 42.56
C PRO A 225 -2.39 6.88 42.44
N LEU A 226 -2.80 6.30 43.57
CA LEU A 226 -3.35 4.97 43.69
C LEU A 226 -4.49 4.77 42.69
N SER A 227 -4.24 3.86 41.74
CA SER A 227 -5.15 2.82 41.27
C SER A 227 -6.65 3.13 41.45
N ARG A 228 -7.23 3.94 40.55
CA ARG A 228 -8.67 3.90 40.32
C ARG A 228 -8.96 2.74 39.37
N SER A 229 -9.22 1.57 39.96
CA SER A 229 -9.87 0.45 39.27
C SER A 229 -11.15 0.95 38.60
N PRO A 230 -11.39 0.67 37.31
CA PRO A 230 -12.69 0.91 36.71
C PRO A 230 -13.66 -0.10 37.32
N SER A 231 -14.45 0.33 38.30
CA SER A 231 -15.59 -0.43 38.78
C SER A 231 -16.56 -0.61 37.61
N LEU A 232 -16.64 -1.84 37.10
CA LEU A 232 -17.70 -2.34 36.23
C LEU A 232 -19.03 -2.21 36.98
N SER A 233 -19.62 -1.02 36.89
CA SER A 233 -20.97 -0.77 37.35
C SER A 233 -21.88 -1.43 36.32
N LEU A 234 -22.26 -2.68 36.60
CA LEU A 234 -23.34 -3.37 35.92
C LEU A 234 -24.56 -2.43 35.88
N PRO A 235 -25.04 -2.01 34.71
CA PRO A 235 -26.27 -1.24 34.64
C PRO A 235 -27.40 -2.13 35.17
N ALA A 236 -27.93 -1.74 36.33
CA ALA A 236 -29.07 -2.36 36.94
C ALA A 236 -30.25 -2.31 35.96
N SER A 237 -30.76 -3.48 35.61
CA SER A 237 -32.18 -3.75 35.38
C SER A 237 -32.94 -2.63 34.64
N SER A 238 -32.65 -2.48 33.35
CA SER A 238 -33.57 -1.82 32.43
C SER A 238 -34.91 -2.59 32.46
N PRO A 239 -36.06 -1.92 32.63
CA PRO A 239 -37.36 -2.58 32.57
C PRO A 239 -37.58 -3.21 31.19
N PRO A 240 -38.36 -4.30 31.10
CA PRO A 240 -38.68 -4.95 29.82
C PRO A 240 -39.32 -3.92 28.87
N PRO A 241 -38.91 -3.87 27.59
CA PRO A 241 -39.51 -2.97 26.63
C PRO A 241 -41.01 -3.30 26.46
N PRO A 242 -41.88 -2.29 26.32
CA PRO A 242 -43.30 -2.52 26.06
C PRO A 242 -43.49 -3.26 24.73
N PRO A 243 -44.49 -4.15 24.61
CA PRO A 243 -44.84 -4.80 23.35
C PRO A 243 -45.45 -3.75 22.40
N LEU A 244 -44.60 -3.06 21.66
CA LEU A 244 -45.04 -2.11 20.64
C LEU A 244 -45.19 -2.84 19.31
N ALA A 245 -46.47 -3.05 18.99
CA ALA A 245 -47.11 -2.98 17.68
C ALA A 245 -46.26 -3.38 16.46
N SER A 246 -46.68 -4.48 15.83
CA SER A 246 -46.49 -4.85 14.43
C SER A 246 -46.08 -3.66 13.55
N ALA A 247 -44.76 -3.52 13.36
CA ALA A 247 -44.17 -2.59 12.41
C ALA A 247 -44.65 -2.98 10.99
N PRO A 248 -44.98 -2.00 10.14
CA PRO A 248 -45.36 -2.28 8.76
C PRO A 248 -44.23 -3.04 8.07
N GLU A 249 -44.58 -4.06 7.30
CA GLU A 249 -43.68 -4.85 6.47
C GLU A 249 -42.80 -3.91 5.65
N HIS A 250 -41.57 -3.67 6.13
CA HIS A 250 -40.56 -2.99 5.35
C HIS A 250 -40.23 -3.92 4.20
N VAL A 251 -40.69 -3.52 3.01
CA VAL A 251 -40.28 -4.03 1.71
C VAL A 251 -38.79 -4.34 1.77
N ALA A 252 -38.46 -5.64 1.78
CA ALA A 252 -37.09 -6.11 1.82
C ALA A 252 -36.38 -5.53 0.59
N LEU A 253 -35.54 -4.51 0.82
CA LEU A 253 -34.65 -4.00 -0.21
C LEU A 253 -33.86 -5.19 -0.76
N PRO A 254 -33.78 -5.34 -2.10
CA PRO A 254 -33.05 -6.44 -2.69
C PRO A 254 -31.65 -6.46 -2.09
N PRO A 255 -31.13 -7.63 -1.69
CA PRO A 255 -29.79 -7.74 -1.15
C PRO A 255 -28.85 -7.04 -2.11
N ARG A 256 -28.23 -5.95 -1.65
CA ARG A 256 -27.17 -5.31 -2.41
C ARG A 256 -26.17 -6.42 -2.70
N LEU A 257 -25.93 -6.65 -3.99
CA LEU A 257 -24.82 -7.45 -4.46
C LEU A 257 -23.57 -6.73 -3.96
N GLU A 258 -23.14 -7.02 -2.73
CA GLU A 258 -21.85 -6.55 -2.26
C GLU A 258 -20.83 -7.20 -3.19
N GLU A 259 -20.09 -6.36 -3.89
CA GLU A 259 -18.95 -6.78 -4.68
C GLU A 259 -18.04 -7.63 -3.77
N PRO A 260 -17.75 -8.89 -4.13
CA PRO A 260 -16.98 -9.80 -3.28
C PRO A 260 -15.63 -9.20 -2.88
N ASP A 261 -15.10 -8.29 -3.69
CA ASP A 261 -13.80 -7.66 -3.54
C ASP A 261 -13.68 -6.77 -2.28
N ASP A 262 -14.76 -6.13 -1.82
CA ASP A 262 -14.69 -5.26 -0.63
C ASP A 262 -14.49 -6.06 0.68
N THR A 263 -15.04 -7.27 0.73
CA THR A 263 -14.89 -8.15 1.89
C THR A 263 -13.47 -8.70 1.99
N VAL A 264 -12.92 -9.15 0.85
CA VAL A 264 -11.54 -9.61 0.71
C VAL A 264 -10.58 -8.49 1.09
N LEU A 265 -10.79 -7.29 0.55
CA LEU A 265 -9.92 -6.16 0.86
C LEU A 265 -9.92 -5.83 2.35
N ARG A 266 -11.09 -5.75 2.99
CA ARG A 266 -11.15 -5.45 4.43
C ARG A 266 -10.45 -6.51 5.28
N ALA A 267 -10.52 -7.78 4.87
CA ALA A 267 -9.79 -8.87 5.53
C ALA A 267 -8.28 -8.70 5.31
N ALA A 268 -7.85 -8.40 4.08
CA ALA A 268 -6.46 -8.15 3.72
C ALA A 268 -5.86 -6.96 4.49
N GLU A 269 -6.59 -5.85 4.59
CA GLU A 269 -6.18 -4.66 5.35
C GLU A 269 -5.99 -4.96 6.84
N ARG A 270 -6.89 -5.76 7.44
CA ARG A 270 -6.75 -6.19 8.84
C ARG A 270 -5.55 -7.09 9.04
N LEU A 271 -5.31 -8.02 8.13
CA LEU A 271 -4.16 -8.92 8.19
C LEU A 271 -2.85 -8.15 8.03
N LEU A 272 -2.80 -7.20 7.08
CA LEU A 272 -1.68 -6.30 6.87
C LEU A 272 -1.41 -5.41 8.09
N SER A 273 -2.46 -4.82 8.67
CA SER A 273 -2.37 -4.04 9.91
C SER A 273 -1.77 -4.87 11.05
N PHE A 274 -2.27 -6.10 11.21
CA PHE A 274 -1.84 -7.02 12.26
C PHE A 274 -0.38 -7.45 12.07
N THR A 275 -0.01 -7.85 10.86
CA THR A 275 1.35 -8.27 10.52
C THR A 275 2.35 -7.13 10.74
N LEU A 276 2.00 -5.92 10.30
CA LEU A 276 2.83 -4.75 10.53
C LEU A 276 2.96 -4.42 12.02
N ALA A 277 1.84 -4.40 12.76
CA ALA A 277 1.86 -4.14 14.20
C ALA A 277 2.69 -5.20 14.96
N ARG A 278 2.61 -6.46 14.55
CA ARG A 278 3.42 -7.55 15.12
C ARG A 278 4.91 -7.36 14.82
N ALA A 279 5.25 -7.05 13.56
CA ALA A 279 6.62 -6.74 13.17
C ALA A 279 7.19 -5.54 13.94
N CYS A 280 6.34 -4.58 14.34
CA CYS A 280 6.75 -3.46 15.20
C CYS A 280 7.01 -3.87 16.66
N ALA A 281 6.34 -4.90 17.16
CA ALA A 281 6.35 -5.29 18.56
C ALA A 281 7.46 -6.31 18.91
N GLU A 282 7.89 -7.14 17.95
CA GLU A 282 8.93 -8.16 18.15
C GLU A 282 10.36 -7.57 18.27
N ASP A 283 10.48 -6.25 18.26
CA ASP A 283 11.75 -5.51 18.31
C ASP A 283 12.37 -5.40 19.72
N VAL A 284 12.47 -6.54 20.40
CA VAL A 284 12.94 -6.67 21.79
C VAL A 284 14.42 -6.29 21.95
N HIS A 285 15.19 -6.20 20.86
CA HIS A 285 16.61 -5.84 20.89
C HIS A 285 16.88 -4.33 20.76
N GLY A 286 15.84 -3.48 20.80
CA GLY A 286 16.01 -2.02 20.70
C GLY A 286 16.47 -1.55 19.32
N GLN A 287 16.50 -2.45 18.35
CA GLN A 287 16.73 -2.20 16.93
C GLN A 287 15.39 -2.05 16.22
N GLY A 288 14.48 -1.25 16.81
CA GLY A 288 13.22 -0.82 16.22
C GLY A 288 13.34 -0.71 14.70
N ILE A 289 12.39 -1.19 13.90
CA ILE A 289 12.17 -1.17 12.41
C ILE A 289 12.89 -0.07 11.59
N ALA A 290 13.44 0.95 12.23
CA ALA A 290 14.59 1.72 11.79
C ALA A 290 15.91 0.92 11.60
N ALA A 291 16.10 -0.28 12.14
CA ALA A 291 17.29 -1.09 11.87
C ALA A 291 17.10 -1.95 10.61
N GLU A 292 17.90 -1.63 9.59
CA GLU A 292 18.35 -2.50 8.50
C GLU A 292 17.68 -3.89 8.39
N LEU A 293 16.78 -4.07 7.42
CA LEU A 293 16.69 -5.36 6.72
C LEU A 293 17.57 -5.32 5.47
N ARG A 294 17.93 -6.52 4.99
CA ARG A 294 18.70 -6.78 3.78
C ARG A 294 17.85 -7.56 2.79
N MET A 295 17.91 -7.18 1.52
CA MET A 295 17.37 -7.99 0.42
C MET A 295 18.26 -9.21 0.14
N PHE A 296 17.65 -10.37 -0.09
CA PHE A 296 18.14 -11.31 -1.08
C PHE A 296 17.08 -11.44 -2.18
N LEU A 297 17.28 -10.72 -3.28
CA LEU A 297 16.68 -11.10 -4.56
C LEU A 297 17.46 -12.33 -5.06
N HIS A 298 16.72 -13.37 -5.44
CA HIS A 298 17.31 -14.55 -6.05
C HIS A 298 17.97 -14.12 -7.39
N ASP A 299 19.29 -14.26 -7.43
CA ASP A 299 20.27 -14.00 -8.51
C ASP A 299 20.92 -12.58 -8.59
N PRO A 300 22.12 -12.38 -7.97
CA PRO A 300 22.77 -11.08 -7.76
C PRO A 300 23.77 -10.65 -8.86
N SER A 301 23.58 -11.01 -10.13
CA SER A 301 24.63 -10.74 -11.14
C SER A 301 24.65 -9.31 -11.75
N SER A 302 23.79 -8.36 -11.37
CA SER A 302 23.76 -7.07 -12.12
C SER A 302 23.33 -5.77 -11.43
N PHE A 303 23.06 -5.72 -10.12
CA PHE A 303 22.67 -4.44 -9.49
C PHE A 303 23.41 -4.19 -8.17
N ASP A 304 24.41 -3.31 -8.22
CA ASP A 304 25.12 -2.79 -7.05
C ASP A 304 24.22 -1.78 -6.30
N PHE A 305 23.51 -2.25 -5.29
CA PHE A 305 22.83 -1.39 -4.31
C PHE A 305 23.62 -1.35 -2.99
N LEU A 306 23.66 -0.17 -2.37
CA LEU A 306 24.34 0.10 -1.10
C LEU A 306 23.61 -0.57 0.08
N PRO A 307 24.33 -0.97 1.15
CA PRO A 307 23.73 -1.69 2.29
C PRO A 307 22.70 -0.84 3.06
N GLY A 308 21.47 -1.36 3.22
CA GLY A 308 20.44 -0.81 4.12
C GLY A 308 18.98 -0.88 3.61
N GLU A 309 18.52 -2.00 3.05
CA GLU A 309 17.25 -2.08 2.29
C GLU A 309 16.27 -3.16 2.77
N LEU A 310 15.08 -2.72 3.22
CA LEU A 310 13.99 -3.57 3.70
C LEU A 310 13.00 -4.01 2.60
N ILE A 311 12.64 -5.31 2.60
CA ILE A 311 11.54 -5.87 1.80
C ILE A 311 10.44 -6.45 2.69
N TYR A 312 9.19 -6.16 2.34
CA TYR A 312 7.99 -6.93 2.67
C TYR A 312 7.51 -7.61 1.40
N SER A 313 7.18 -8.90 1.46
CA SER A 313 6.57 -9.64 0.35
C SER A 313 5.18 -10.09 0.76
N VAL A 314 4.16 -9.61 0.04
CA VAL A 314 2.80 -10.15 0.10
C VAL A 314 2.74 -11.26 -0.95
N TYR A 315 2.73 -12.51 -0.47
CA TYR A 315 2.56 -13.70 -1.29
C TYR A 315 1.10 -14.12 -1.28
N VAL A 316 0.56 -14.45 -2.45
CA VAL A 316 -0.76 -15.08 -2.58
C VAL A 316 -0.58 -16.60 -2.51
#